data_AF-A0A1C6I102-F1
#
_entry.id   AF-A0A1C6I102-F1
#
_cell.length_a   1.000
_cell.length_b   1.000
_cell.length_c   1.000
_cell.angle_alpha   90.00
_cell.angle_beta   90.00
_cell.angle_gamma   90.00
#
_symmetry.space_group_name_H-M   'P 1'
#
loop_
_entity.id
_entity.type
_entity.pdbx_description
1 polymer ?
#
loop_
_entity_poly.entity_id
_entity_poly.type
_entity_poly.pdbx_seq_one_letter_code
_entity_poly.pdbx_strand_id
1 'polypeptide(L)'
;MSNKSLFSLAFIIGAATGSVVTWYLLKDKYEALAQEEIDSVKEVFLRREQELKDQSVKKTVAEGIKDADKEKPDLKEYAERLKKEGYTRYSDFGSDEEEKPVSEAGPYVIPPEQFGDDEEYEQISLTYYADGVLADENDEVIEDVEDAVGIDSLNHFGEYEDDSVFVRNDARKCDYEILLDQRTYSEVVEDMPHQMEV
;
A
#
# COMPACT_ATOMS: atom_id res chain seq x y z
N MET A 1 -50.84 6.40 -45.93
CA MET A 1 -49.57 6.55 -45.17
C MET A 1 -48.48 5.87 -45.98
N SER A 2 -47.34 6.52 -46.20
CA SER A 2 -46.28 5.96 -47.06
C SER A 2 -45.53 4.86 -46.32
N ASN A 3 -45.22 3.75 -47.01
CA ASN A 3 -44.55 2.58 -46.41
C ASN A 3 -43.25 2.93 -45.67
N LYS A 4 -42.59 4.03 -46.04
CA LYS A 4 -41.36 4.53 -45.40
C LYS A 4 -41.59 4.95 -43.94
N SER A 5 -42.72 5.59 -43.63
CA SER A 5 -43.06 5.98 -42.24
C SER A 5 -43.39 4.77 -41.37
N LEU A 6 -43.89 3.68 -41.95
CA LEU A 6 -44.18 2.45 -41.23
C LEU A 6 -42.89 1.73 -40.81
N PHE A 7 -41.88 1.69 -41.68
CA PHE A 7 -40.57 1.11 -41.38
C PHE A 7 -39.81 1.91 -40.31
N SER A 8 -39.86 3.24 -40.37
CA SER A 8 -39.24 4.10 -39.34
C SER A 8 -39.90 3.90 -37.97
N LEU A 9 -41.22 3.76 -37.91
CA LEU A 9 -41.93 3.52 -36.65
C LEU A 9 -41.60 2.14 -36.06
N ALA A 10 -41.53 1.10 -36.90
CA ALA A 10 -41.14 -0.24 -36.47
C ALA A 10 -39.70 -0.29 -35.93
N PHE A 11 -38.77 0.47 -36.53
CA PHE A 11 -37.40 0.58 -36.05
C PHE A 11 -37.31 1.25 -34.67
N ILE A 12 -38.04 2.35 -34.44
CA ILE A 12 -38.05 3.05 -33.15
C ILE A 12 -38.61 2.14 -32.04
N ILE A 13 -39.69 1.41 -32.32
CA ILE A 13 -40.28 0.47 -31.37
C ILE A 13 -39.31 -0.68 -31.07
N GLY A 14 -38.63 -1.22 -32.09
CA GLY A 14 -37.62 -2.28 -31.92
C GLY A 14 -36.39 -1.81 -31.13
N ALA A 15 -35.92 -0.58 -31.35
CA ALA A 15 -34.82 -0.01 -30.59
C ALA A 15 -35.19 0.17 -29.12
N ALA A 16 -36.40 0.67 -28.84
CA ALA A 16 -36.89 0.85 -27.47
C ALA A 16 -37.02 -0.50 -26.73
N THR A 17 -37.63 -1.51 -27.34
CA THR A 17 -37.79 -2.83 -26.71
C THR A 17 -36.46 -3.55 -26.55
N GLY A 18 -35.58 -3.50 -27.55
CA GLY A 18 -34.23 -4.08 -27.47
C GLY A 18 -33.38 -3.47 -26.36
N SER A 19 -33.46 -2.15 -26.16
CA SER A 19 -32.73 -1.44 -25.10
C SER A 19 -33.18 -1.86 -23.70
N VAL A 20 -34.50 -2.01 -23.50
CA VAL A 20 -35.07 -2.44 -22.20
C VAL A 20 -34.66 -3.87 -21.85
N VAL A 21 -34.73 -4.80 -22.81
CA VAL A 21 -34.31 -6.19 -22.59
C VAL A 21 -32.82 -6.28 -22.30
N THR A 22 -31.99 -5.54 -23.03
CA THR A 22 -30.54 -5.55 -22.84
C THR A 22 -30.15 -4.96 -21.49
N TRP A 23 -30.80 -3.88 -21.05
CA TRP A 23 -30.60 -3.32 -19.71
C TRP A 23 -30.98 -4.31 -18.61
N TYR A 24 -32.08 -5.05 -18.77
CA TYR A 24 -32.49 -6.07 -17.81
C TYR A 24 -31.45 -7.20 -17.70
N LEU A 25 -30.92 -7.68 -18.82
CA LEU A 25 -29.89 -8.73 -18.85
C LEU A 25 -28.53 -8.27 -18.28
N LEU A 26 -28.15 -7.01 -18.52
CA LEU A 26 -26.92 -6.43 -17.97
C LEU A 26 -27.03 -6.25 -16.47
N LYS A 27 -28.18 -5.75 -15.98
CA LYS A 27 -28.42 -5.51 -14.56
C LYS A 27 -28.21 -6.78 -13.72
N ASP A 28 -28.82 -7.89 -14.14
CA ASP A 28 -28.70 -9.16 -13.41
C ASP A 28 -27.26 -9.70 -13.37
N LYS A 29 -26.48 -9.50 -14.44
CA LYS A 29 -25.07 -9.97 -14.49
C LYS A 29 -24.12 -9.14 -13.63
N TYR A 30 -24.30 -7.83 -13.56
CA TYR A 30 -23.41 -6.96 -12.77
C TYR A 30 -23.83 -6.87 -11.30
N GLU A 31 -25.12 -7.01 -10.97
CA GLU A 31 -25.56 -7.09 -9.56
C GLU A 31 -25.10 -8.38 -8.88
N ALA A 32 -25.12 -9.52 -9.60
CA ALA A 32 -24.64 -10.79 -9.07
C ALA A 32 -23.12 -10.79 -8.78
N LEU A 33 -22.33 -10.13 -9.63
CA LEU A 33 -20.87 -10.04 -9.45
C LEU A 33 -20.50 -9.16 -8.24
N ALA A 34 -21.20 -8.04 -8.05
CA ALA A 34 -20.90 -7.10 -6.96
C ALA A 34 -21.32 -7.64 -5.58
N GLN A 35 -22.32 -8.51 -5.51
CA GLN A 35 -22.79 -9.06 -4.23
C GLN A 35 -21.93 -10.21 -3.70
N GLU A 36 -21.30 -10.99 -4.59
CA GLU A 36 -20.40 -12.08 -4.20
C GLU A 36 -19.15 -11.56 -3.47
N GLU A 37 -18.55 -10.48 -3.97
CA GLU A 37 -17.38 -9.86 -3.34
C GLU A 37 -17.72 -9.24 -1.98
N ILE A 38 -18.84 -8.52 -1.87
CA ILE A 38 -19.26 -7.85 -0.64
C ILE A 38 -19.58 -8.86 0.48
N ASP A 39 -20.32 -9.93 0.15
CA ASP A 39 -20.72 -10.91 1.15
C ASP A 39 -19.54 -11.76 1.63
N SER A 40 -18.56 -12.06 0.76
CA SER A 40 -17.35 -12.77 1.15
C SER A 40 -16.49 -11.96 2.15
N VAL A 41 -16.34 -10.65 1.94
CA VAL A 41 -15.59 -9.81 2.87
C VAL A 41 -16.30 -9.75 4.23
N LYS A 42 -17.63 -9.58 4.20
CA LYS A 42 -18.44 -9.54 5.42
C LYS A 42 -18.37 -10.85 6.21
N GLU A 43 -18.32 -12.00 5.56
CA GLU A 43 -18.18 -13.29 6.24
C GLU A 43 -16.81 -13.42 6.92
N VAL A 44 -15.73 -12.98 6.27
CA VAL A 44 -14.36 -13.07 6.80
C VAL A 44 -14.21 -12.18 8.03
N PHE A 45 -14.78 -10.96 7.98
CA PHE A 45 -14.80 -10.06 9.14
C PHE A 45 -15.61 -10.63 10.31
N LEU A 46 -16.80 -11.19 10.05
CA LEU A 46 -17.63 -11.81 11.09
C LEU A 46 -16.94 -13.04 11.71
N ARG A 47 -16.26 -13.86 10.90
CA ARG A 47 -15.47 -15.01 11.36
C ARG A 47 -14.32 -14.57 12.27
N ARG A 48 -13.58 -13.52 11.88
CA ARG A 48 -12.46 -12.98 12.65
C ARG A 48 -12.93 -12.36 13.98
N GLU A 49 -14.06 -11.65 13.99
CA GLU A 49 -14.65 -11.10 15.22
C GLU A 49 -15.12 -12.21 16.18
N GLN A 50 -15.69 -13.30 15.65
CA GLN A 50 -16.07 -14.47 16.44
C GLN A 50 -14.86 -15.22 17.00
N GLU A 51 -13.80 -15.42 16.23
CA GLU A 51 -12.55 -16.05 16.70
C GLU A 51 -11.90 -15.24 17.84
N LEU A 52 -11.88 -13.91 17.73
CA LEU A 52 -11.39 -13.02 18.79
C LEU A 52 -12.24 -13.10 20.06
N LYS A 53 -13.58 -13.17 19.91
CA LYS A 53 -14.50 -13.35 21.04
C LYS A 53 -14.29 -14.72 21.71
N ASP A 54 -14.18 -15.79 20.95
CA ASP A 54 -13.95 -17.14 21.47
C ASP A 54 -12.57 -17.29 22.15
N GLN A 55 -11.54 -16.62 21.62
CA GLN A 55 -10.21 -16.59 22.24
C GLN A 55 -10.21 -15.78 23.54
N SER A 56 -10.94 -14.66 23.58
CA SER A 56 -11.10 -13.83 24.79
C SER A 56 -11.84 -14.57 25.91
N VAL A 57 -12.86 -15.37 25.55
CA VAL A 57 -13.65 -16.20 26.48
C VAL A 57 -12.84 -17.42 26.95
N LYS A 58 -12.08 -18.09 26.07
CA LYS A 58 -11.18 -19.19 26.48
C LYS A 58 -10.06 -18.71 27.41
N LYS A 59 -9.52 -17.51 27.17
CA LYS A 59 -8.50 -16.91 28.05
C LYS A 59 -9.05 -16.54 29.42
N THR A 60 -10.29 -16.04 29.49
CA THR A 60 -10.95 -15.71 30.78
C THR A 60 -11.41 -16.94 31.57
N VAL A 61 -11.65 -18.09 30.94
CA VAL A 61 -12.01 -19.33 31.65
C VAL A 61 -10.78 -20.12 32.12
N ALA A 62 -9.63 -19.99 31.45
CA ALA A 62 -8.39 -20.68 31.83
C ALA A 62 -7.64 -20.03 33.01
N GLU A 63 -7.80 -18.72 33.23
CA GLU A 63 -7.19 -18.01 34.37
C GLU A 63 -8.17 -17.85 35.53
N GLY A 64 -8.41 -18.97 36.22
CA GLY A 64 -8.98 -18.97 37.56
C GLY A 64 -8.04 -18.29 38.57
N ILE A 65 -8.39 -17.06 38.94
CA ILE A 65 -8.22 -16.40 40.26
C ILE A 65 -6.91 -16.70 41.01
N LYS A 66 -5.98 -15.74 40.94
CA LYS A 66 -5.25 -15.25 42.13
C LYS A 66 -5.15 -13.73 42.06
N ASP A 67 -6.14 -13.08 42.65
CA ASP A 67 -6.00 -11.72 43.18
C ASP A 67 -4.82 -11.72 44.17
N ALA A 68 -3.72 -11.11 43.74
CA ALA A 68 -2.69 -10.64 44.65
C ALA A 68 -2.49 -9.17 44.32
N ASP A 69 -3.00 -8.32 45.22
CA ASP A 69 -2.68 -6.91 45.33
C ASP A 69 -1.18 -6.68 45.08
N LYS A 70 -0.87 -6.21 43.87
CA LYS A 70 0.33 -5.42 43.62
C LYS A 70 -0.19 -4.03 43.34
N GLU A 71 -0.15 -3.17 44.37
CA GLU A 71 -0.24 -1.73 44.20
C GLU A 71 0.63 -1.35 42.99
N LYS A 72 -0.02 -0.84 41.93
CA LYS A 72 0.69 -0.33 40.77
C LYS A 72 1.57 0.81 41.29
N PRO A 73 2.91 0.75 41.12
CA PRO A 73 3.77 1.82 41.58
C PRO A 73 3.39 3.13 40.86
N ASP A 74 3.56 4.24 41.57
CA ASP A 74 3.18 5.58 41.11
C ASP A 74 3.78 5.87 39.73
N LEU A 75 2.99 6.48 38.84
CA LEU A 75 3.36 6.77 37.45
C LEU A 75 4.69 7.55 37.37
N LYS A 76 4.97 8.33 38.41
CA LYS A 76 6.19 9.10 38.58
C LYS A 76 7.45 8.22 38.68
N GLU A 77 7.36 7.06 39.32
CA GLU A 77 8.49 6.15 39.48
C GLU A 77 8.90 5.50 38.15
N TYR A 78 7.92 5.22 37.29
CA TYR A 78 8.16 4.76 35.92
C TYR A 78 8.81 5.83 35.06
N ALA A 79 8.36 7.09 35.17
CA ALA A 79 8.95 8.21 34.45
C ALA A 79 10.43 8.42 34.83
N GLU A 80 10.76 8.30 36.12
CA GLU A 80 12.15 8.40 36.59
C GLU A 80 13.01 7.22 36.11
N ARG A 81 12.45 6.01 36.06
CA ARG A 81 13.15 4.83 35.55
C ARG A 81 13.47 4.95 34.05
N LEU A 82 12.51 5.42 33.24
CA LEU A 82 12.73 5.70 31.82
C LEU A 82 13.84 6.73 31.60
N LYS A 83 13.86 7.79 32.42
CA LYS A 83 14.92 8.81 32.38
C LYS A 83 16.29 8.27 32.79
N LYS A 84 16.34 7.39 33.80
CA LYS A 84 17.58 6.77 34.29
C LYS A 84 18.18 5.80 33.27
N GLU A 85 17.34 5.01 32.62
CA GLU A 85 17.75 4.01 31.63
C GLU A 85 17.97 4.61 30.23
N GLY A 86 17.94 5.96 30.10
CA GLY A 86 18.32 6.66 28.88
C GLY A 86 17.33 6.52 27.72
N TYR A 87 16.06 6.21 27.99
CA TYR A 87 15.05 6.15 26.95
C TYR A 87 14.79 7.55 26.37
N THR A 88 15.10 7.71 25.09
CA THR A 88 14.89 8.96 24.34
C THR A 88 13.41 9.21 24.15
N ARG A 89 12.96 10.44 24.45
CA ARG A 89 11.60 10.89 24.16
C ARG A 89 11.55 11.30 22.68
N TYR A 90 11.13 10.39 21.82
CA TYR A 90 10.95 10.63 20.38
C TYR A 90 9.78 11.57 20.04
N SER A 91 8.99 11.99 21.02
CA SER A 91 7.86 12.90 20.82
C SER A 91 8.24 14.40 20.81
N ASP A 92 9.53 14.72 20.75
CA ASP A 92 10.06 16.10 20.74
C ASP A 92 10.72 16.48 19.40
N PHE A 93 10.57 15.63 18.36
CA PHE A 93 10.93 15.99 16.98
C PHE A 93 9.89 16.98 16.44
N GLY A 94 10.05 18.24 16.81
CA GLY A 94 9.09 19.28 16.49
C GLY A 94 9.63 20.68 16.74
N SER A 95 10.85 20.97 16.27
CA SER A 95 11.28 22.30 15.81
C SER A 95 12.79 22.32 15.56
N ASP A 96 13.15 22.65 14.32
CA ASP A 96 14.42 23.27 13.89
C ASP A 96 15.71 22.49 14.14
N GLU A 97 16.06 21.54 13.26
CA GLU A 97 17.48 21.33 12.89
C GLU A 97 17.58 21.08 11.37
N GLU A 98 18.13 22.07 10.66
CA GLU A 98 18.82 21.87 9.38
C GLU A 98 19.98 20.91 9.63
N GLU A 99 19.76 19.61 9.47
CA GLU A 99 20.85 18.65 9.37
C GLU A 99 21.00 18.21 7.92
N LYS A 100 21.88 18.89 7.19
CA LYS A 100 22.63 18.27 6.11
C LYS A 100 23.83 17.52 6.72
N PRO A 101 23.83 16.19 6.82
CA PRO A 101 25.07 15.44 6.87
C PRO A 101 25.49 15.09 5.43
N VAL A 102 26.47 15.83 4.90
CA VAL A 102 27.16 15.38 3.68
C VAL A 102 28.05 14.19 4.02
N SER A 103 27.77 13.09 3.33
CA SER A 103 28.63 11.94 3.01
C SER A 103 29.14 11.09 4.18
N GLU A 104 28.35 10.07 4.53
CA GLU A 104 28.78 8.70 4.91
C GLU A 104 27.57 7.82 5.28
N ALA A 105 26.39 8.41 5.47
CA ALA A 105 25.13 7.67 5.57
C ALA A 105 24.78 7.08 4.20
N GLY A 106 24.40 5.79 4.16
CA GLY A 106 23.87 5.15 2.96
C GLY A 106 22.54 5.77 2.51
N PRO A 107 21.84 5.15 1.56
CA PRO A 107 20.54 5.63 1.10
C PRO A 107 19.57 5.88 2.27
N TYR A 108 18.76 6.95 2.19
CA TYR A 108 17.81 7.30 3.23
C TYR A 108 16.50 7.85 2.65
N VAL A 109 15.39 7.64 3.37
CA VAL A 109 14.06 8.09 2.96
C VAL A 109 13.94 9.61 3.07
N ILE A 110 13.39 10.24 2.04
CA ILE A 110 13.08 11.67 1.98
C ILE A 110 11.57 11.91 1.87
N PRO A 111 11.07 13.07 2.33
CA PRO A 111 9.69 13.47 2.06
C PRO A 111 9.45 13.70 0.55
N PRO A 112 8.21 13.49 0.06
CA PRO A 112 7.86 13.72 -1.34
C PRO A 112 8.18 15.15 -1.82
N GLU A 113 8.09 16.15 -0.95
CA GLU A 113 8.36 17.54 -1.31
C GLU A 113 9.85 17.81 -1.60
N GLN A 114 10.76 16.94 -1.16
CA GLN A 114 12.20 17.06 -1.40
C GLN A 114 12.66 16.28 -2.63
N PHE A 115 11.81 15.39 -3.16
CA PHE A 115 12.11 14.58 -4.33
C PHE A 115 12.27 15.47 -5.56
N GLY A 116 13.46 15.45 -6.18
CA GLY A 116 13.74 16.25 -7.36
C GLY A 116 13.84 17.77 -7.12
N ASP A 117 13.89 18.23 -5.87
CA ASP A 117 14.11 19.64 -5.52
C ASP A 117 15.56 20.10 -5.84
N ASP A 118 16.50 19.15 -5.83
CA ASP A 118 17.90 19.39 -6.15
C ASP A 118 18.25 18.87 -7.56
N GLU A 119 18.57 19.79 -8.48
CA GLU A 119 18.95 19.47 -9.87
C GLU A 119 20.26 18.65 -9.97
N GLU A 120 21.04 18.54 -8.89
CA GLU A 120 22.24 17.69 -8.84
C GLU A 120 21.91 16.20 -8.75
N TYR A 121 20.66 15.83 -8.43
CA TYR A 121 20.21 14.46 -8.26
C TYR A 121 19.39 14.00 -9.46
N GLU A 122 19.77 12.87 -10.04
CA GLU A 122 19.00 12.22 -11.10
C GLU A 122 17.75 11.55 -10.50
N GLN A 123 16.58 11.83 -11.09
CA GLN A 123 15.32 11.23 -10.66
C GLN A 123 15.13 9.89 -11.38
N ILE A 124 14.97 8.82 -10.62
CA ILE A 124 14.81 7.45 -11.14
C ILE A 124 13.56 6.86 -10.51
N SER A 125 12.67 6.31 -11.35
CA SER A 125 11.49 5.58 -10.87
C SER A 125 11.77 4.08 -10.89
N LEU A 126 11.46 3.39 -9.80
CA LEU A 126 11.65 1.96 -9.58
C LEU A 126 10.32 1.32 -9.18
N THR A 127 10.16 0.05 -9.51
CA THR A 127 8.99 -0.76 -9.12
C THR A 127 9.41 -1.85 -8.14
N TYR A 128 8.75 -1.91 -6.98
CA TYR A 128 8.89 -2.96 -5.99
C TYR A 128 7.69 -3.90 -6.02
N TYR A 129 7.90 -5.13 -6.45
CA TYR A 129 6.85 -6.13 -6.65
C TYR A 129 6.56 -6.93 -5.37
N ALA A 130 5.41 -7.59 -5.33
CA ALA A 130 4.95 -8.36 -4.17
C ALA A 130 5.84 -9.56 -3.80
N ASP A 131 6.64 -10.07 -4.75
CA ASP A 131 7.64 -11.11 -4.54
C ASP A 131 9.00 -10.57 -4.05
N GLY A 132 9.09 -9.26 -3.78
CA GLY A 132 10.27 -8.61 -3.23
C GLY A 132 11.34 -8.26 -4.27
N VAL A 133 10.99 -8.32 -5.56
CA VAL A 133 11.87 -7.90 -6.65
C VAL A 133 11.79 -6.37 -6.77
N LEU A 134 12.94 -5.72 -6.94
CA LEU A 134 13.02 -4.31 -7.31
C LEU A 134 13.52 -4.24 -8.75
N ALA A 135 12.81 -3.50 -9.61
CA ALA A 135 13.19 -3.31 -11.00
C ALA A 135 13.13 -1.83 -11.40
N ASP A 136 13.86 -1.49 -12.46
CA ASP A 136 13.80 -0.16 -13.07
C ASP A 136 12.59 0.02 -13.99
N GLU A 137 12.53 1.16 -14.67
CA GLU A 137 11.47 1.50 -15.64
C GLU A 137 11.39 0.56 -16.86
N ASN A 138 12.42 -0.23 -17.12
CA ASN A 138 12.49 -1.20 -18.22
C ASN A 138 12.24 -2.64 -17.73
N ASP A 139 11.80 -2.79 -16.48
CA ASP A 139 11.67 -4.06 -15.76
C ASP A 139 13.02 -4.82 -15.63
N GLU A 140 14.15 -4.12 -15.68
CA GLU A 140 15.47 -4.70 -15.38
C GLU A 140 15.67 -4.79 -13.86
N VAL A 141 15.97 -6.01 -13.39
CA VAL A 141 16.08 -6.29 -11.95
C VAL A 141 17.32 -5.61 -11.36
N ILE A 142 17.12 -4.88 -10.25
CA ILE A 142 18.20 -4.27 -9.47
C ILE A 142 18.82 -5.32 -8.55
N GLU A 143 20.05 -5.74 -8.84
CA GLU A 143 20.77 -6.72 -8.02
C GLU A 143 21.25 -6.12 -6.68
N ASP A 144 21.80 -4.90 -6.72
CA ASP A 144 22.41 -4.22 -5.57
C ASP A 144 21.42 -3.28 -4.85
N VAL A 145 20.32 -3.83 -4.33
CA VAL A 145 19.25 -3.05 -3.66
C VAL A 145 19.78 -2.25 -2.47
N GLU A 146 20.65 -2.84 -1.65
CA GLU A 146 21.22 -2.19 -0.47
C GLU A 146 22.05 -0.96 -0.83
N ASP A 147 22.85 -1.03 -1.90
CA ASP A 147 23.68 0.09 -2.35
C ASP A 147 22.87 1.15 -3.10
N ALA A 148 21.82 0.75 -3.82
CA ALA A 148 20.97 1.65 -4.58
C ALA A 148 20.03 2.45 -3.65
N VAL A 149 19.16 1.76 -2.93
CA VAL A 149 18.05 2.38 -2.17
C VAL A 149 18.05 2.04 -0.69
N GLY A 150 18.89 1.11 -0.25
CA GLY A 150 18.88 0.60 1.13
C GLY A 150 17.68 -0.31 1.37
N ILE A 151 17.92 -1.51 1.90
CA ILE A 151 16.83 -2.48 2.12
C ILE A 151 15.83 -1.96 3.17
N ASP A 152 16.30 -1.17 4.14
CA ASP A 152 15.46 -0.61 5.20
C ASP A 152 14.34 0.28 4.62
N SER A 153 14.67 1.09 3.61
CA SER A 153 13.75 2.00 2.92
C SER A 153 12.49 1.31 2.39
N LEU A 154 12.59 0.04 1.98
CA LEU A 154 11.46 -0.75 1.47
C LEU A 154 10.43 -1.11 2.56
N ASN A 155 10.69 -0.80 3.83
CA ASN A 155 9.74 -0.96 4.93
C ASN A 155 8.97 0.33 5.27
N HIS A 156 9.23 1.44 4.56
CA HIS A 156 8.65 2.75 4.83
C HIS A 156 7.39 3.08 4.00
N PHE A 157 6.85 2.13 3.24
CA PHE A 157 5.55 2.31 2.58
C PHE A 157 4.46 2.64 3.61
N GLY A 158 3.68 3.68 3.35
CA GLY A 158 2.67 4.21 4.26
C GLY A 158 3.18 5.26 5.27
N GLU A 159 4.48 5.62 5.27
CA GLU A 159 4.96 6.74 6.10
C GLU A 159 4.48 8.10 5.54
N TYR A 160 4.60 8.28 4.23
CA TYR A 160 4.12 9.48 3.51
C TYR A 160 2.96 9.15 2.58
N GLU A 161 3.16 8.15 1.73
CA GLU A 161 2.16 7.66 0.76
C GLU A 161 2.01 6.14 0.90
N ASP A 162 0.83 5.61 0.59
CA ASP A 162 0.50 4.19 0.82
C ASP A 162 1.28 3.25 -0.10
N ASP A 163 1.57 3.70 -1.32
CA ASP A 163 2.14 2.92 -2.43
C ASP A 163 3.45 3.48 -2.98
N SER A 164 4.02 4.51 -2.34
CA SER A 164 5.31 5.07 -2.76
C SER A 164 6.26 5.36 -1.59
N VAL A 165 7.56 5.27 -1.87
CA VAL A 165 8.65 5.70 -0.98
C VAL A 165 9.68 6.45 -1.81
N PHE A 166 10.15 7.58 -1.29
CA PHE A 166 11.18 8.39 -1.93
C PHE A 166 12.50 8.23 -1.17
N VAL A 167 13.59 7.90 -1.87
CA VAL A 167 14.90 7.62 -1.28
C VAL A 167 15.96 8.46 -1.96
N ARG A 168 16.79 9.16 -1.18
CA ARG A 168 17.98 9.85 -1.67
C ARG A 168 19.22 9.00 -1.45
N ASN A 169 20.04 8.90 -2.49
CA ASN A 169 21.37 8.32 -2.43
C ASN A 169 22.42 9.37 -2.83
N ASP A 170 23.08 9.96 -1.83
CA ASP A 170 24.11 10.97 -2.02
C ASP A 170 25.35 10.45 -2.75
N ALA A 171 25.68 9.16 -2.60
CA ALA A 171 26.84 8.55 -3.24
C ALA A 171 26.62 8.38 -4.74
N ARG A 172 25.39 8.05 -5.14
CA ARG A 172 24.98 7.91 -6.55
C ARG A 172 24.46 9.20 -7.17
N LYS A 173 24.21 10.24 -6.36
CA LYS A 173 23.54 11.48 -6.80
C LYS A 173 22.21 11.16 -7.50
N CYS A 174 21.42 10.30 -6.86
CA CYS A 174 20.13 9.86 -7.38
C CYS A 174 19.05 10.02 -6.31
N ASP A 175 17.88 10.45 -6.75
CA ASP A 175 16.63 10.37 -6.02
C ASP A 175 15.79 9.27 -6.65
N TYR A 176 15.45 8.26 -5.86
CA TYR A 176 14.64 7.13 -6.27
C TYR A 176 13.20 7.32 -5.79
N GLU A 177 12.25 7.24 -6.72
CA GLU A 177 10.84 7.01 -6.43
C GLU A 177 10.60 5.50 -6.53
N ILE A 178 10.14 4.88 -5.46
CA ILE A 178 9.88 3.43 -5.43
C ILE A 178 8.37 3.23 -5.31
N LEU A 179 7.76 2.65 -6.34
CA LEU A 179 6.34 2.36 -6.41
C LEU A 179 6.06 0.90 -6.05
N LEU A 180 5.05 0.66 -5.20
CA LEU A 180 4.63 -0.67 -4.80
C LEU A 180 3.67 -1.28 -5.83
N ASP A 181 4.07 -2.37 -6.49
CA ASP A 181 3.18 -3.20 -7.31
C ASP A 181 2.75 -4.44 -6.52
N GLN A 182 1.43 -4.64 -6.42
CA GLN A 182 0.85 -5.79 -5.72
C GLN A 182 0.93 -7.10 -6.53
N ARG A 183 1.31 -7.02 -7.81
CA ARG A 183 1.60 -8.17 -8.66
C ARG A 183 3.02 -8.67 -8.42
N THR A 184 3.29 -9.91 -8.81
CA THR A 184 4.65 -10.45 -8.80
C THR A 184 5.40 -10.06 -10.07
N TYR A 185 6.73 -9.94 -10.01
CA TYR A 185 7.56 -9.58 -11.18
C TYR A 185 7.32 -10.52 -12.37
N SER A 186 7.18 -11.82 -12.09
CA SER A 186 6.95 -12.84 -13.14
C SER A 186 5.63 -12.61 -13.89
N GLU A 187 4.55 -12.24 -13.19
CA GLU A 187 3.25 -11.96 -13.81
C GLU A 187 3.31 -10.75 -14.75
N VAL A 188 4.15 -9.76 -14.42
CA VAL A 188 4.30 -8.54 -15.21
C VAL A 188 5.15 -8.78 -16.45
N VAL A 189 6.29 -9.45 -16.30
CA VAL A 189 7.20 -9.74 -17.42
C VAL A 189 6.59 -10.74 -18.41
N GLU A 190 5.80 -11.71 -17.95
CA GLU A 190 5.13 -12.67 -18.84
C GLU A 190 4.06 -12.03 -19.74
N ASP A 191 3.42 -10.95 -19.30
CA ASP A 191 2.37 -10.24 -20.05
C ASP A 191 2.93 -9.14 -20.97
N MET A 192 4.23 -8.84 -20.87
CA MET A 192 4.86 -7.82 -21.69
C MET A 192 5.09 -8.28 -23.14
N PRO A 193 4.76 -7.44 -24.15
CA PRO A 193 5.10 -7.73 -25.53
C PRO A 193 6.63 -7.80 -25.67
N HIS A 194 7.13 -8.82 -26.38
CA HIS A 194 8.57 -9.04 -26.59
C HIS A 194 9.30 -7.73 -26.96
N GLN A 195 10.26 -7.33 -26.11
CA GLN A 195 11.15 -6.21 -26.40
C GLN A 195 12.03 -6.57 -27.60
N MET A 196 12.11 -5.66 -28.59
CA MET A 196 13.05 -5.80 -29.69
C MET A 196 14.42 -5.29 -29.22
N GLU A 197 15.42 -6.16 -29.21
CA GLU A 197 16.82 -5.76 -29.02
C GLU A 197 17.20 -4.70 -30.08
N VAL A 198 17.84 -3.60 -29.64
CA VAL A 198 18.24 -2.46 -30.48
C VAL A 198 19.68 -2.59 -30.94
#